data_AF-A0A832J427-F1
#
_entry.id   AF-A0A832J427-F1
#
_cell.length_a   1.000
_cell.length_b   1.000
_cell.length_c   1.000
_cell.angle_alpha   90.00
_cell.angle_beta   90.00
_cell.angle_gamma   90.00
#
_symmetry.space_group_name_H-M   'P 1'
#
loop_
_entity.id
_entity.type
_entity.pdbx_description
1 polymer ?
#
loop_
_entity_poly.entity_id
_entity_poly.type
_entity_poly.pdbx_seq_one_letter_code
_entity_poly.pdbx_strand_id
1 'polypeptide(L)'
;MSGSADDVDNGRRAFLRGAFLTRAGREAYEQQQQPLGPAPPWHQDKLDPERCQNCDAPCVSACEVRIIKRHPDGHLLAGLPYLGFDESGCTFCGDCVTVCPMSLDGSAKPVRLGRVKLDQQSCLAWNDVFCMSCRGHCDHGALSLDKQRRMQLDEAACTGCGCCLSVCPNQSLSLT
;
A
#
# COMPACT_ATOMS: atom_id res chain seq x y z
N MET A 1 13.10 26.50 -0.73
CA MET A 1 13.18 25.86 -2.06
C MET A 1 14.47 25.05 -2.10
N SER A 2 14.48 23.92 -1.40
CA SER A 2 15.67 23.08 -1.22
C SER A 2 15.38 21.72 -1.82
N GLY A 3 15.59 21.59 -3.14
CA GLY A 3 15.80 20.29 -3.76
C GLY A 3 17.11 19.74 -3.22
N SER A 4 17.07 18.59 -2.56
CA SER A 4 18.25 17.97 -1.96
C SER A 4 19.28 17.63 -3.05
N ALA A 5 20.55 17.89 -2.76
CA ALA A 5 21.67 17.66 -3.68
C ALA A 5 21.76 16.20 -4.16
N ASP A 6 21.20 15.26 -3.39
CA ASP A 6 21.21 13.83 -3.68
C ASP A 6 20.27 13.42 -4.82
N ASP A 7 19.11 14.09 -4.97
CA ASP A 7 18.19 13.84 -6.09
C ASP A 7 18.81 14.31 -7.42
N VAL A 8 19.54 15.43 -7.36
CA VAL A 8 20.30 15.98 -8.50
C VAL A 8 21.47 15.05 -8.88
N ASP A 9 22.18 14.45 -7.91
CA ASP A 9 23.27 13.51 -8.21
C ASP A 9 22.73 12.19 -8.77
N ASN A 10 21.64 11.65 -8.24
CA ASN A 10 21.06 10.40 -8.75
C ASN A 10 20.50 10.55 -10.17
N GLY A 11 19.81 11.66 -10.45
CA GLY A 11 19.33 12.00 -11.80
C GLY A 11 20.49 12.19 -12.80
N ARG A 12 21.60 12.81 -12.37
CA ARG A 12 22.81 12.97 -13.19
C ARG A 12 23.48 11.63 -13.51
N ARG A 13 23.59 10.73 -12.52
CA ARG A 13 24.17 9.39 -12.71
C ARG A 13 23.31 8.52 -13.63
N ALA A 14 21.99 8.57 -13.49
CA ALA A 14 21.05 7.87 -14.37
C ALA A 14 21.09 8.40 -15.81
N PHE A 15 21.23 9.73 -16.00
CA PHE A 15 21.43 10.36 -17.31
C PHE A 15 22.75 9.94 -17.97
N LEU A 16 23.86 9.95 -17.23
CA LEU A 16 25.18 9.57 -17.74
C LEU A 16 25.28 8.07 -18.09
N ARG A 17 24.45 7.21 -17.48
CA ARG A 17 24.35 5.78 -17.82
C ARG A 17 23.34 5.49 -18.95
N GLY A 18 22.75 6.52 -19.56
CA GLY A 18 21.81 6.37 -20.67
C GLY A 18 20.44 5.79 -20.28
N ALA A 19 20.12 5.73 -18.98
CA ALA A 19 18.85 5.17 -18.51
C ALA A 19 17.65 5.95 -19.07
N PHE A 20 17.74 7.27 -19.22
CA PHE A 20 16.67 8.08 -19.82
C PHE A 20 16.61 8.04 -21.35
N LEU A 21 17.61 7.46 -22.02
CA LEU A 21 17.67 7.44 -23.49
C LEU A 21 16.82 6.33 -24.09
N THR A 22 16.58 5.26 -23.33
CA THR A 22 15.75 4.12 -23.77
C THR A 22 14.38 4.15 -23.10
N ARG A 23 13.37 3.61 -23.77
CA ARG A 23 12.02 3.45 -23.20
C ARG A 23 12.06 2.57 -21.93
N ALA A 24 12.76 1.43 -22.00
CA ALA A 24 12.92 0.51 -20.87
C ALA A 24 13.63 1.17 -19.67
N GLY A 25 14.64 2.01 -19.90
CA GLY A 25 15.31 2.70 -18.81
C GLY A 25 14.49 3.83 -18.19
N ARG A 26 13.63 4.51 -18.96
CA ARG A 26 12.64 5.46 -18.41
C ARG A 26 11.57 4.75 -17.58
N GLU A 27 11.02 3.65 -18.09
CA GLU A 27 10.03 2.83 -17.39
C GLU A 27 10.61 2.26 -16.08
N ALA A 28 11.85 1.77 -16.10
CA ALA A 28 12.53 1.28 -14.90
C ALA A 28 12.80 2.40 -13.88
N TYR A 29 13.17 3.61 -14.33
CA TYR A 29 13.35 4.76 -13.45
C TYR A 29 12.03 5.18 -12.81
N GLU A 30 10.95 5.27 -13.59
CA GLU A 30 9.60 5.62 -13.12
C GLU A 30 9.06 4.60 -12.10
N GLN A 31 9.30 3.31 -12.32
CA GLN A 31 8.97 2.25 -11.36
C GLN A 31 9.75 2.36 -10.04
N GLN A 32 11.01 2.83 -10.07
CA GLN A 32 11.81 3.06 -8.87
C GLN A 32 11.36 4.27 -8.03
N GLN A 33 10.49 5.13 -8.59
CA GLN A 33 9.94 6.29 -7.88
C GLN A 33 8.59 6.03 -7.22
N GLN A 34 7.86 5.00 -7.65
CA GLN A 34 6.52 4.73 -7.13
C GLN A 34 6.59 3.94 -5.82
N PRO A 35 5.80 4.31 -4.79
CA PRO A 35 5.73 3.52 -3.57
C PRO A 35 5.19 2.12 -3.88
N LEU A 36 5.80 1.10 -3.29
CA LEU A 36 5.37 -0.31 -3.44
C LEU A 36 4.01 -0.59 -2.76
N GLY A 37 3.54 0.34 -1.94
CA GLY A 37 2.24 0.33 -1.29
C GLY A 37 2.04 1.59 -0.46
N PRO A 38 0.84 1.80 0.11
CA PRO A 38 0.58 2.97 0.94
C PRO A 38 1.41 2.93 2.23
N ALA A 39 1.67 4.10 2.80
CA ALA A 39 2.26 4.21 4.13
C ALA A 39 1.32 3.64 5.21
N PRO A 40 1.85 3.23 6.38
CA PRO A 40 1.02 2.84 7.53
C PRO A 40 -0.03 3.92 7.88
N PRO A 41 -1.21 3.56 8.41
CA PRO A 41 -2.37 4.46 8.41
C PRO A 41 -2.16 5.81 9.13
N TRP A 42 -1.43 5.81 10.24
CA TRP A 42 -1.08 7.03 11.02
C TRP A 42 0.13 7.79 10.48
N HIS A 43 0.83 7.22 9.50
CA HIS A 43 2.06 7.76 8.92
C HIS A 43 1.85 8.33 7.51
N GLN A 44 0.62 8.31 6.99
CA GLN A 44 0.26 8.95 5.72
C GLN A 44 0.73 10.41 5.74
N ASP A 45 1.56 10.78 4.76
CA ASP A 45 2.17 12.11 4.58
C ASP A 45 3.00 12.62 5.78
N LYS A 46 3.29 11.75 6.76
CA LYS A 46 4.02 12.08 8.00
C LYS A 46 5.32 11.30 8.16
N LEU A 47 5.71 10.53 7.14
CA LEU A 47 7.00 9.83 7.12
C LEU A 47 8.12 10.84 6.90
N ASP A 48 9.08 10.83 7.81
CA ASP A 48 10.36 11.52 7.65
C ASP A 48 11.36 10.53 7.02
N PRO A 49 11.80 10.74 5.76
CA PRO A 49 12.68 9.80 5.07
C PRO A 49 14.00 9.55 5.81
N GLU A 50 14.65 10.60 6.31
CA GLU A 50 15.96 10.49 6.96
C GLU A 50 15.85 9.72 8.27
N ARG A 51 14.81 10.00 9.06
CA ARG A 51 14.58 9.29 10.32
C ARG A 51 14.14 7.86 10.08
N CYS A 52 13.31 7.59 9.07
CA CYS A 52 12.83 6.23 8.77
C CYS A 52 13.93 5.34 8.17
N GLN A 53 14.86 5.89 7.39
CA GLN A 53 16.00 5.15 6.85
C GLN A 53 16.92 4.63 7.96
N ASN A 54 17.19 5.47 8.95
CA ASN A 54 18.08 5.16 10.09
C ASN A 54 17.35 4.55 11.30
N CYS A 55 16.09 4.14 11.14
CA CYS A 55 15.29 3.54 12.20
C CYS A 55 15.44 2.01 12.18
N ASP A 56 15.51 1.39 13.36
CA ASP A 56 15.45 -0.07 13.54
C ASP A 56 14.07 -0.68 13.17
N ALA A 57 13.14 0.17 12.73
CA ALA A 57 11.82 -0.18 12.22
C ALA A 57 10.96 -1.04 13.19
N PRO A 58 10.77 -0.62 14.45
CA PRO A 58 9.93 -1.35 15.41
C PRO A 58 8.49 -1.54 14.94
N CYS A 59 8.00 -0.66 14.05
CA CYS A 59 6.69 -0.78 13.41
C CYS A 59 6.55 -2.06 12.56
N VAL A 60 7.63 -2.59 11.98
CA VAL A 60 7.63 -3.85 11.22
C VAL A 60 7.36 -5.02 12.17
N SER A 61 8.11 -5.09 13.28
CA SER A 61 7.96 -6.16 14.28
C SER A 61 6.65 -6.07 15.07
N ALA A 62 6.13 -4.86 15.30
CA ALA A 62 4.86 -4.66 16.01
C ALA A 62 3.63 -5.01 15.17
N CYS A 63 3.79 -5.18 13.85
CA CYS A 63 2.68 -5.54 12.97
C CYS A 63 2.40 -7.04 13.02
N GLU A 64 1.47 -7.47 13.87
CA GLU A 64 1.13 -8.89 14.05
C GLU A 64 0.67 -9.58 12.75
N VAL A 65 -0.05 -8.84 11.90
CA VAL A 65 -0.52 -9.32 10.59
C VAL A 65 0.54 -9.22 9.48
N ARG A 66 1.76 -8.80 9.81
CA ARG A 66 2.96 -8.81 8.95
C ARG A 66 2.80 -8.09 7.59
N ILE A 67 2.01 -7.02 7.57
CA ILE A 67 1.80 -6.21 6.35
C ILE A 67 2.77 -5.03 6.23
N ILE A 68 3.42 -4.59 7.30
CA ILE A 68 4.39 -3.49 7.24
C ILE A 68 5.73 -4.04 6.74
N LYS A 69 6.17 -3.57 5.57
CA LYS A 69 7.45 -3.88 4.92
C LYS A 69 8.27 -2.61 4.77
N ARG A 70 9.59 -2.73 4.53
CA ARG A 70 10.44 -1.59 4.15
C ARG A 70 10.74 -1.67 2.66
N HIS A 71 10.73 -0.52 2.00
CA HIS A 71 11.22 -0.47 0.62
C HIS A 71 12.68 -0.95 0.57
N PRO A 72 13.04 -1.78 -0.42
CA PRO A 72 14.35 -2.39 -0.50
C PRO A 72 15.44 -1.38 -0.86
N ASP A 73 16.69 -1.77 -0.62
CA ASP A 73 17.85 -1.01 -1.10
C ASP A 73 17.79 -0.84 -2.62
N GLY A 74 18.20 0.33 -3.11
CA GLY A 74 18.13 0.69 -4.52
C GLY A 74 16.79 1.25 -5.00
N HIS A 75 15.78 1.32 -4.12
CA HIS A 75 14.54 2.08 -4.34
C HIS A 75 14.71 3.56 -3.93
N LEU A 76 14.03 4.52 -4.57
CA LEU A 76 14.14 5.94 -4.14
C LEU A 76 13.57 6.19 -2.73
N LEU A 77 12.63 5.33 -2.31
CA LEU A 77 12.04 5.34 -0.97
C LEU A 77 12.67 4.29 -0.04
N ALA A 78 13.88 3.80 -0.33
CA ALA A 78 14.56 2.77 0.46
C ALA A 78 14.47 3.05 1.96
N GLY A 79 14.18 2.01 2.75
CA GLY A 79 14.04 2.11 4.20
C GLY A 79 12.73 2.68 4.71
N LEU A 80 11.92 3.38 3.90
CA LEU A 80 10.60 3.86 4.31
C LEU A 80 9.62 2.68 4.41
N PRO A 81 8.73 2.67 5.42
CA PRO A 81 7.73 1.63 5.57
C PRO A 81 6.60 1.78 4.55
N TYR A 82 6.11 0.66 4.05
CA TYR A 82 4.88 0.55 3.24
C TYR A 82 4.05 -0.66 3.68
N LEU A 83 2.78 -0.67 3.29
CA LEU A 83 1.88 -1.78 3.51
C LEU A 83 1.82 -2.68 2.28
N GLY A 84 2.19 -3.95 2.45
CA GLY A 84 1.99 -5.01 1.46
C GLY A 84 0.84 -5.93 1.86
N PHE A 85 -0.09 -6.15 0.95
CA PHE A 85 -1.34 -6.89 1.21
C PHE A 85 -1.34 -8.31 0.64
N ASP A 86 -0.16 -8.90 0.52
CA ASP A 86 0.02 -10.23 -0.08
C ASP A 86 -0.58 -11.34 0.80
N GLU A 87 -0.53 -11.16 2.13
CA GLU A 87 -0.96 -12.17 3.10
C GLU A 87 -2.20 -11.74 3.91
N SER A 88 -2.32 -10.46 4.24
CA SER A 88 -3.37 -9.95 5.13
C SER A 88 -3.69 -8.46 4.88
N GLY A 89 -4.55 -7.88 5.70
CA GLY A 89 -4.92 -6.46 5.69
C GLY A 89 -4.72 -5.76 7.03
N CYS A 90 -4.81 -4.43 7.00
CA CYS A 90 -4.64 -3.60 8.18
C CYS A 90 -5.86 -3.68 9.09
N THR A 91 -5.67 -4.07 10.34
CA THR A 91 -6.72 -4.12 11.37
C THR A 91 -6.96 -2.79 12.07
N PHE A 92 -6.17 -1.76 11.75
CA PHE A 92 -6.14 -0.47 12.43
C PHE A 92 -5.97 -0.60 13.96
N CYS A 93 -5.09 -1.51 14.41
CA CYS A 93 -4.77 -1.71 15.84
C CYS A 93 -4.04 -0.52 16.48
N GLY A 94 -3.19 0.17 15.71
CA GLY A 94 -2.42 1.33 16.18
C GLY A 94 -1.03 0.99 16.72
N ASP A 95 -0.64 -0.28 16.81
CA ASP A 95 0.67 -0.66 17.40
C ASP A 95 1.85 -0.02 16.68
N CYS A 96 1.76 0.12 15.34
CA CYS A 96 2.79 0.76 14.54
C CYS A 96 3.05 2.23 14.90
N VAL A 97 2.03 2.98 15.36
CA VAL A 97 2.19 4.37 15.80
C VAL A 97 2.63 4.43 17.26
N THR A 98 2.16 3.50 18.10
CA THR A 98 2.53 3.42 19.52
C THR A 98 4.02 3.12 19.71
N VAL A 99 4.61 2.24 18.89
CA VAL A 99 6.05 1.92 18.96
C VAL A 99 6.94 2.89 18.18
N CYS A 100 6.36 3.89 17.51
CA CYS A 100 7.11 4.78 16.64
C CYS A 100 7.95 5.78 17.46
N PRO A 101 9.29 5.81 17.33
CA PRO A 101 10.16 6.71 18.09
C PRO A 101 10.02 8.18 17.66
N MET A 102 9.21 8.45 16.64
CA MET A 102 8.97 9.80 16.12
C MET A 102 7.87 10.56 16.85
N SER A 103 7.23 9.95 17.86
CA SER A 103 6.16 10.55 18.66
C SER A 103 5.04 11.14 17.80
N LEU A 104 4.59 10.34 16.82
CA LEU A 104 3.43 10.70 16.00
C LEU A 104 2.15 10.62 16.83
N ASP A 105 1.23 11.54 16.58
CA ASP A 105 -0.08 11.51 17.22
C ASP A 105 -0.90 10.30 16.72
N GLY A 106 -1.07 9.31 17.61
CA GLY A 106 -1.89 8.12 17.39
C GLY A 106 -3.36 8.27 17.78
N SER A 107 -3.76 9.40 18.38
CA SER A 107 -5.08 9.56 19.01
C SER A 107 -6.23 9.59 18.00
N ALA A 108 -5.99 10.14 16.81
CA ALA A 108 -6.96 10.11 15.71
C ALA A 108 -6.86 8.78 14.94
N LYS A 109 -7.87 7.91 15.10
CA LYS A 109 -7.95 6.69 14.28
C LYS A 109 -8.23 7.08 12.82
N PRO A 110 -7.37 6.70 11.86
CA PRO A 110 -7.60 6.99 10.46
C PRO A 110 -8.86 6.27 10.00
N VAL A 111 -9.78 7.04 9.40
CA VAL A 111 -11.06 6.55 8.91
C VAL A 111 -10.89 5.76 7.61
N ARG A 112 -9.83 6.07 6.85
CA ARG A 112 -9.58 5.50 5.53
C ARG A 112 -8.07 5.46 5.25
N LEU A 113 -7.61 4.32 4.73
CA LEU A 113 -6.25 4.08 4.27
C LEU A 113 -6.11 4.29 2.75
N GLY A 114 -7.16 3.95 2.01
CA GLY A 114 -7.18 4.06 0.55
C GLY A 114 -8.53 3.65 -0.02
N ARG A 115 -8.61 3.49 -1.34
CA ARG A 115 -9.79 3.01 -2.04
C ARG A 115 -9.50 1.67 -2.67
N VAL A 116 -10.32 0.67 -2.36
CA VAL A 116 -10.29 -0.59 -3.10
C VAL A 116 -11.01 -0.38 -4.43
N LYS A 117 -10.46 -0.91 -5.51
CA LYS A 117 -11.09 -0.98 -6.82
C LYS A 117 -11.38 -2.43 -7.16
N LEU A 118 -12.61 -2.71 -7.60
CA LEU A 118 -13.04 -4.01 -8.12
C LEU A 118 -12.94 -4.01 -9.65
N ASP A 119 -12.13 -4.90 -10.19
CA ASP A 119 -12.16 -5.22 -11.62
C ASP A 119 -13.24 -6.27 -11.89
N GLN A 120 -14.32 -5.82 -12.53
CA GLN A 120 -15.45 -6.67 -12.88
C GLN A 120 -15.09 -7.70 -13.97
N GLN A 121 -14.11 -7.41 -14.84
CA GLN A 121 -13.75 -8.31 -15.94
C GLN A 121 -13.05 -9.57 -15.44
N SER A 122 -12.19 -9.45 -14.43
CA SER A 122 -11.53 -10.60 -13.80
C SER A 122 -12.33 -11.21 -12.65
N CYS A 123 -13.30 -10.50 -12.06
CA CYS A 123 -13.99 -11.00 -10.88
C CYS A 123 -14.83 -12.26 -11.18
N LEU A 124 -14.55 -13.37 -10.47
CA LEU A 124 -15.30 -14.63 -10.63
C LEU A 124 -16.82 -14.45 -10.46
N ALA A 125 -17.26 -13.65 -9.49
CA ALA A 125 -18.68 -13.36 -9.25
C ALA A 125 -19.34 -12.57 -10.40
N TRP A 126 -18.56 -11.80 -11.17
CA TRP A 126 -19.02 -11.14 -12.39
C TRP A 126 -18.98 -12.05 -13.62
N ASN A 127 -18.23 -13.16 -13.55
CA ASN A 127 -18.07 -14.15 -14.60
C ASN A 127 -18.82 -15.46 -14.27
N ASP A 128 -20.04 -15.33 -13.74
CA ASP A 128 -20.99 -16.43 -13.46
C ASP A 128 -20.49 -17.55 -12.52
N VAL A 129 -19.40 -17.33 -11.79
CA VAL A 129 -18.90 -18.24 -10.76
C VAL A 129 -19.32 -17.77 -9.38
N PHE A 130 -19.95 -18.65 -8.60
CA PHE A 130 -20.32 -18.33 -7.21
C PHE A 130 -19.06 -18.15 -6.35
N CYS A 131 -18.73 -16.91 -6.01
CA CYS A 131 -17.56 -16.54 -5.23
C CYS A 131 -17.93 -15.49 -4.17
N MET A 132 -17.57 -15.76 -2.91
CA MET A 132 -17.84 -14.87 -1.77
C MET A 132 -16.60 -14.58 -0.93
N SER A 133 -15.40 -14.93 -1.42
CA SER A 133 -14.17 -14.91 -0.63
C SER A 133 -13.86 -13.54 -0.02
N CYS A 134 -13.89 -12.48 -0.84
CA CYS A 134 -13.61 -11.12 -0.36
C CYS A 134 -14.74 -10.55 0.52
N ARG A 135 -16.01 -10.89 0.23
CA ARG A 135 -17.15 -10.50 1.07
C ARG A 135 -17.02 -11.06 2.48
N GLY A 136 -16.60 -12.31 2.63
CA GLY A 136 -16.42 -12.97 3.92
C GLY A 136 -15.31 -12.37 4.80
N HIS A 137 -14.42 -11.56 4.22
CA HIS A 137 -13.29 -10.93 4.91
C HIS A 137 -13.44 -9.40 5.02
N CYS A 138 -14.64 -8.88 4.76
CA CYS A 138 -14.92 -7.45 4.85
C CYS A 138 -15.75 -7.14 6.10
N ASP A 139 -15.06 -6.91 7.22
CA ASP A 139 -15.72 -6.57 8.50
C ASP A 139 -16.43 -5.20 8.46
N HIS A 140 -16.11 -4.37 7.47
CA HIS A 140 -16.74 -3.08 7.24
C HIS A 140 -18.03 -3.13 6.42
N GLY A 141 -18.41 -4.32 5.92
CA GLY A 141 -19.63 -4.48 5.11
C GLY A 141 -19.60 -3.79 3.74
N ALA A 142 -18.41 -3.39 3.26
CA ALA A 142 -18.26 -2.70 1.98
C ALA A 142 -18.46 -3.63 0.77
N LEU A 143 -18.39 -4.94 0.94
CA LEU A 143 -18.54 -5.91 -0.15
C LEU A 143 -19.85 -6.69 0.00
N SER A 144 -20.67 -6.71 -1.04
CA SER A 144 -21.94 -7.41 -1.07
C SER A 144 -22.17 -8.13 -2.40
N LEU A 145 -23.18 -8.99 -2.46
CA LEU A 145 -23.63 -9.60 -3.71
C LEU A 145 -24.97 -8.98 -4.09
N ASP A 146 -25.14 -8.61 -5.36
CA ASP A 146 -26.44 -8.22 -5.90
C ASP A 146 -27.37 -9.43 -6.11
N LYS A 147 -28.57 -9.19 -6.66
CA LYS A 147 -29.56 -10.25 -6.94
C LYS A 147 -29.07 -11.27 -7.98
N GLN A 148 -28.15 -10.87 -8.85
CA GLN A 148 -27.50 -11.70 -9.84
C GLN A 148 -26.26 -12.42 -9.30
N ARG A 149 -25.96 -12.27 -7.99
CA ARG A 149 -24.78 -12.80 -7.31
C ARG A 149 -23.46 -12.20 -7.80
N ARG A 150 -23.49 -10.97 -8.33
CA ARG A 150 -22.30 -10.21 -8.74
C ARG A 150 -21.77 -9.39 -7.58
N MET A 151 -20.45 -9.36 -7.42
CA MET A 151 -19.78 -8.61 -6.36
C MET A 151 -20.00 -7.10 -6.53
N GLN A 152 -20.47 -6.44 -5.48
CA GLN A 152 -20.65 -5.00 -5.40
C GLN A 152 -19.72 -4.44 -4.32
N LEU A 153 -19.17 -3.26 -4.58
CA LEU A 153 -18.34 -2.51 -3.63
C LEU A 153 -19.02 -1.19 -3.28
N ASP A 154 -19.27 -0.99 -1.99
CA ASP A 154 -19.67 0.29 -1.41
C ASP A 154 -18.39 1.07 -1.02
N GLU A 155 -18.06 2.07 -1.83
CA GLU A 155 -16.89 2.93 -1.61
C GLU A 155 -17.02 3.81 -0.37
N ALA A 156 -18.23 4.11 0.11
CA ALA A 156 -18.44 4.91 1.31
C ALA A 156 -18.08 4.09 2.56
N ALA A 157 -18.50 2.82 2.60
CA ALA A 157 -18.18 1.89 3.68
C ALA A 157 -16.73 1.37 3.64
N CYS A 158 -16.06 1.42 2.48
CA CYS A 158 -14.69 0.92 2.33
C CYS A 158 -13.66 1.81 3.07
N THR A 159 -12.87 1.17 3.93
CA THR A 159 -11.75 1.81 4.65
C THR A 159 -10.42 1.65 3.92
N GLY A 160 -10.34 0.79 2.89
CA GLY A 160 -9.09 0.46 2.23
C GLY A 160 -8.15 -0.43 3.05
N CYS A 161 -8.66 -1.17 4.05
CA CYS A 161 -7.84 -2.05 4.90
C CYS A 161 -7.04 -3.13 4.15
N GLY A 162 -7.47 -3.51 2.96
CA GLY A 162 -6.78 -4.51 2.13
C GLY A 162 -7.04 -5.97 2.51
N CYS A 163 -7.86 -6.28 3.54
CA CYS A 163 -8.15 -7.66 3.95
C CYS A 163 -8.80 -8.50 2.82
N CYS A 164 -9.48 -7.85 1.89
CA CYS A 164 -10.11 -8.49 0.74
C CYS A 164 -9.13 -8.86 -0.39
N LEU A 165 -7.91 -8.29 -0.40
CA LEU A 165 -6.94 -8.45 -1.49
C LEU A 165 -6.30 -9.83 -1.50
N SER A 166 -5.74 -10.27 -0.36
CA SER A 166 -5.03 -11.56 -0.26
C SER A 166 -5.94 -12.78 -0.44
N VAL A 167 -7.24 -12.63 -0.13
CA VAL A 167 -8.23 -13.72 -0.22
C VAL A 167 -8.92 -13.80 -1.59
N CYS A 168 -8.63 -12.87 -2.51
CA CYS A 168 -9.22 -12.88 -3.84
C CYS A 168 -8.48 -13.88 -4.75
N PRO A 169 -9.11 -15.00 -5.14
CA PRO A 169 -8.41 -16.05 -5.89
C PRO A 169 -7.97 -15.62 -7.30
N ASN A 170 -8.62 -14.59 -7.88
CA ASN A 170 -8.28 -14.08 -9.19
C ASN A 170 -7.71 -12.64 -9.16
N GLN A 171 -7.31 -12.17 -7.97
CA GLN A 171 -6.68 -10.87 -7.75
C GLN A 171 -7.45 -9.69 -8.40
N SER A 172 -8.78 -9.77 -8.44
CA SER A 172 -9.67 -8.80 -9.07
C SER A 172 -9.88 -7.53 -8.25
N LEU A 173 -9.14 -7.36 -7.14
CA LEU A 173 -9.22 -6.22 -6.26
C LEU A 173 -7.83 -5.59 -6.16
N SER A 174 -7.78 -4.27 -6.17
CA SER A 174 -6.53 -3.49 -6.01
C SER A 174 -6.77 -2.30 -5.09
N LEU A 175 -5.71 -1.80 -4.44
CA LEU A 175 -5.78 -0.59 -3.62
C LEU A 175 -5.19 0.58 -4.39
N THR A 176 -5.88 1.72 -4.36
CA THR A 176 -5.50 2.99 -4.99
C THR A 176 -5.60 4.14 -4.01
#